data_AF-A0A497J9A6-F1
#
_entry.id   AF-A0A497J9A6-F1
#
_cell.length_a   1.000
_cell.length_b   1.000
_cell.length_c   1.000
_cell.angle_alpha   90.00
_cell.angle_beta   90.00
_cell.angle_gamma   90.00
#
_symmetry.space_group_name_H-M   'P 1'
#
loop_
_entity.id
_entity.type
_entity.pdbx_description
1 polymer ?
#
loop_
_entity_poly.entity_id
_entity_poly.type
_entity_poly.pdbx_seq_one_letter_code
_entity_poly.pdbx_strand_id
1 'polypeptide(L)'
;MVGKVFRPNKKKVLALNRFLEEYFELVNWYLGFNSTSKTFLHRNTYEKAKQLFNLNTALIQTARDKAVEIVKSFNEKKKEGKVKT
;
A
#
# COMPACT_ATOMS: atom_id res chain seq x y z
N MET A 1 -18.41 -26.83 -1.43
CA MET A 1 -18.81 -25.48 -1.00
C MET A 1 -19.04 -24.62 -2.24
N VAL A 2 -20.30 -24.39 -2.60
CA VAL A 2 -20.66 -23.52 -3.73
C VAL A 2 -20.54 -22.07 -3.23
N GLY A 3 -19.62 -21.30 -3.81
CA GLY A 3 -19.35 -19.90 -3.47
C GLY A 3 -20.61 -19.06 -3.59
N LYS A 4 -21.26 -18.82 -2.45
CA LYS A 4 -22.54 -18.13 -2.37
C LYS A 4 -22.28 -16.63 -2.48
N VAL A 5 -22.84 -16.03 -3.54
CA VAL A 5 -22.93 -14.58 -3.87
C VAL A 5 -21.83 -14.03 -4.80
N PHE A 6 -21.88 -14.42 -6.08
CA PHE A 6 -21.11 -13.82 -7.18
C PHE A 6 -21.71 -12.54 -7.78
N ARG A 7 -22.83 -12.04 -7.23
CA ARG A 7 -23.45 -10.77 -7.66
C ARG A 7 -23.46 -9.77 -6.49
N PRO A 8 -22.35 -9.06 -6.26
CA PRO A 8 -22.33 -7.98 -5.30
C PRO A 8 -23.33 -6.89 -5.71
N ASN A 9 -24.11 -6.39 -4.74
CA ASN A 9 -24.98 -5.23 -4.95
C ASN A 9 -24.14 -4.03 -5.40
N LYS A 10 -24.63 -3.21 -6.34
CA LYS A 10 -23.93 -2.01 -6.85
C LYS A 10 -23.39 -1.12 -5.72
N LYS A 11 -24.11 -0.99 -4.61
CA LYS A 11 -23.67 -0.22 -3.43
C LYS A 11 -22.45 -0.84 -2.74
N LYS A 12 -22.37 -2.17 -2.67
CA LYS A 12 -21.22 -2.89 -2.10
C LYS A 12 -19.97 -2.78 -2.98
N VAL A 13 -20.15 -2.84 -4.30
CA VAL A 13 -19.05 -2.61 -5.25
C VAL A 13 -18.50 -1.18 -5.12
N LEU A 14 -19.39 -0.19 -5.03
CA LEU A 14 -18.98 1.20 -4.86
C LEU A 14 -18.21 1.43 -3.54
N ALA A 15 -18.69 0.87 -2.43
CA ALA A 15 -18.01 0.96 -1.14
C ALA A 15 -16.63 0.30 -1.18
N LEU A 16 -16.52 -0.87 -1.81
CA LEU A 16 -15.24 -1.56 -1.97
C LEU A 16 -14.28 -0.76 -2.85
N ASN A 17 -14.75 -0.19 -3.96
CA ASN A 17 -13.90 0.59 -4.85
C ASN A 17 -13.36 1.86 -4.17
N ARG A 18 -14.20 2.58 -3.41
CA ARG A 18 -13.75 3.75 -2.62
C ARG A 18 -12.70 3.36 -1.58
N PHE A 19 -12.91 2.25 -0.89
CA PHE A 19 -11.95 1.75 0.08
C PHE A 19 -10.63 1.31 -0.57
N LEU A 20 -10.68 0.70 -1.76
CA LEU A 20 -9.49 0.37 -2.53
C LEU A 20 -8.75 1.63 -3.00
N GLU A 21 -9.47 2.66 -3.42
CA GLU A 21 -8.91 3.96 -3.79
C GLU A 21 -8.15 4.61 -2.63
N GLU A 22 -8.76 4.68 -1.44
CA GLU A 22 -8.11 5.16 -0.21
C GLU A 22 -6.86 4.33 0.14
N TYR A 23 -6.92 3.00 -0.05
CA TYR A 23 -5.76 2.13 0.15
C TYR A 23 -4.64 2.43 -0.85
N PHE A 24 -4.97 2.65 -2.13
CA PHE A 24 -3.99 3.01 -3.15
C PHE A 24 -3.35 4.38 -2.89
N GLU A 25 -4.13 5.37 -2.45
CA GLU A 25 -3.61 6.67 -2.03
C GLU A 25 -2.62 6.53 -0.87
N LEU A 26 -2.94 5.70 0.13
CA LEU A 26 -2.04 5.42 1.24
C LEU A 26 -0.73 4.78 0.76
N VAL A 27 -0.79 3.79 -0.14
CA VAL A 27 0.40 3.16 -0.72
C VAL A 27 1.23 4.19 -1.49
N ASN A 28 0.61 5.04 -2.32
CA ASN A 28 1.30 6.08 -3.06
C ASN A 28 1.96 7.12 -2.14
N TRP A 29 1.28 7.49 -1.05
CA TRP A 29 1.85 8.37 -0.03
C TRP A 29 3.10 7.75 0.62
N TYR A 30 3.06 6.45 0.94
CA TYR A 30 4.24 5.72 1.43
C TYR A 30 5.37 5.65 0.39
N LEU A 31 5.06 5.47 -0.90
CA LEU A 31 6.04 5.45 -1.99
C LEU A 31 6.76 6.80 -2.13
N GLY A 32 6.08 7.92 -1.85
CA GLY A 32 6.68 9.25 -1.88
C GLY A 32 7.89 9.43 -0.94
N PHE A 33 8.00 8.63 0.12
CA PHE A 33 9.16 8.66 1.03
C PHE A 33 10.40 7.94 0.49
N ASN A 34 10.24 7.12 -0.58
CA ASN A 34 11.30 6.35 -1.24
C ASN A 34 12.26 5.61 -0.29
N SER A 35 11.76 5.21 0.89
CA SER A 35 12.57 4.65 1.98
C SER A 35 12.31 3.15 2.13
N THR A 36 13.38 2.36 2.21
CA THR A 36 13.30 0.90 2.42
C THR A 36 13.26 0.50 3.90
N SER A 37 13.44 1.46 4.80
CA SER A 37 13.59 1.22 6.24
C SER A 37 12.24 1.21 6.96
N LYS A 38 11.77 0.02 7.33
CA LYS A 38 10.49 -0.19 8.03
C LYS A 38 10.39 0.56 9.36
N THR A 39 11.47 0.60 10.13
CA THR A 39 11.55 1.27 11.44
C THR A 39 11.46 2.79 11.32
N PHE A 40 12.15 3.37 10.32
CA PHE A 40 12.11 4.79 10.02
C PHE A 40 10.71 5.23 9.59
N LEU A 41 10.10 4.48 8.64
CA LEU A 41 8.73 4.73 8.22
C LEU A 41 7.77 4.61 9.41
N HIS A 42 7.84 3.54 10.19
CA HIS A 42 6.92 3.36 11.30
C HIS A 42 6.99 4.51 12.31
N ARG A 43 8.19 4.96 12.71
CA ARG A 43 8.34 6.06 13.69
C ARG A 43 7.85 7.40 13.15
N ASN A 44 8.11 7.71 11.87
CA ASN A 44 7.83 9.04 11.32
C ASN A 44 6.44 9.19 10.68
N THR A 45 5.86 8.07 10.23
CA THR A 45 4.68 8.11 9.36
C THR A 45 3.48 7.35 9.91
N TYR A 46 3.63 6.49 10.94
CA TYR A 46 2.50 5.71 11.45
C TYR A 46 1.41 6.59 12.09
N GLU A 47 1.80 7.53 12.95
CA GLU A 47 0.85 8.45 13.58
C GLU A 47 0.24 9.41 12.56
N LYS A 48 1.02 9.87 11.58
CA LYS A 48 0.51 10.69 10.47
C LYS A 48 -0.46 9.93 9.58
N ALA A 49 -0.17 8.67 9.26
CA ALA A 49 -1.04 7.82 8.45
C ALA A 49 -2.38 7.54 9.15
N LYS A 50 -2.37 7.34 10.49
CA LYS A 50 -3.60 7.22 11.28
C LYS A 50 -4.45 8.50 11.29
N GLN A 51 -3.82 9.66 11.29
CA GLN A 51 -4.53 10.95 11.27
C GLN A 51 -5.07 11.29 9.87
N LEU A 52 -4.31 10.96 8.82
CA LEU A 52 -4.67 11.26 7.44
C LEU A 52 -5.66 10.25 6.84
N PHE A 53 -5.56 8.98 7.23
CA PHE A 53 -6.37 7.90 6.67
C PHE A 53 -7.15 7.21 7.79
N ASN A 54 -8.48 7.17 7.65
CA ASN A 54 -9.36 6.47 8.58
C ASN A 54 -9.41 4.94 8.32
N LEU A 55 -8.24 4.35 8.03
CA LEU A 55 -8.09 2.94 7.68
C LEU A 55 -7.67 2.10 8.90
N ASN A 56 -8.02 0.82 8.88
CA ASN A 56 -7.60 -0.11 9.92
C ASN A 56 -6.07 -0.17 10.04
N THR A 57 -5.55 -0.25 11.26
CA THR A 57 -4.10 -0.27 11.55
C THR A 57 -3.38 -1.39 10.82
N ALA A 58 -4.03 -2.55 10.65
CA ALA A 58 -3.51 -3.66 9.85
C ALA A 58 -3.24 -3.26 8.40
N LEU A 59 -4.17 -2.53 7.77
CA LEU A 59 -4.03 -2.09 6.38
C LEU A 59 -2.94 -1.04 6.24
N ILE A 60 -2.81 -0.15 7.23
CA ILE A 60 -1.74 0.85 7.25
C ILE A 60 -0.37 0.15 7.28
N GLN A 61 -0.23 -0.89 8.09
CA GLN A 61 0.99 -1.70 8.14
C GLN A 61 1.22 -2.46 6.82
N THR A 62 0.16 -3.05 6.24
CA THR A 62 0.25 -3.74 4.94
C THR A 62 0.65 -2.80 3.82
N ALA A 63 0.09 -1.59 3.75
CA ALA A 63 0.43 -0.57 2.76
C ALA A 63 1.91 -0.15 2.88
N ARG A 64 2.39 0.06 4.10
CA ARG A 64 3.81 0.33 4.39
C ARG A 64 4.71 -0.80 3.89
N ASP A 65 4.39 -2.04 4.24
CA ASP A 65 5.20 -3.20 3.85
C ASP A 65 5.20 -3.38 2.32
N LYS A 66 4.07 -3.15 1.66
CA LYS A 66 3.96 -3.17 0.20
C LYS A 66 4.81 -2.10 -0.46
N ALA A 67 4.77 -0.86 0.04
CA ALA A 67 5.59 0.23 -0.47
C ALA A 67 7.09 -0.08 -0.34
N VAL A 68 7.53 -0.65 0.79
CA VAL A 68 8.93 -1.07 0.98
C VAL A 68 9.34 -2.16 -0.01
N GLU A 69 8.49 -3.14 -0.27
CA GLU A 69 8.73 -4.19 -1.28
C GLU A 69 8.87 -3.60 -2.69
N ILE A 70 7.99 -2.67 -3.07
CA ILE A 70 8.04 -1.97 -4.36
C ILE A 70 9.37 -1.22 -4.52
N VAL A 71 9.76 -0.42 -3.52
CA VAL A 71 11.02 0.36 -3.57
C VAL A 71 12.24 -0.57 -3.62
N LYS A 72 12.22 -1.70 -2.90
CA LYS A 72 13.29 -2.71 -2.97
C LYS A 72 13.40 -3.33 -4.36
N SER A 73 12.29 -3.83 -4.90
CA SER A 73 12.25 -4.44 -6.24
C SER A 73 12.67 -3.44 -7.32
N PHE A 74 12.27 -2.18 -7.19
CA PHE A 74 12.69 -1.11 -8.09
C PHE A 74 14.20 -0.88 -8.03
N ASN A 75 14.80 -0.84 -6.83
CA ASN A 75 16.24 -0.68 -6.65
C ASN A 75 17.04 -1.88 -7.18
N GLU A 76 16.53 -3.10 -7.02
CA GLU A 76 17.14 -4.32 -7.59
C GLU A 76 17.13 -4.27 -9.12
N LYS A 77 15.98 -4.03 -9.73
CA LYS A 77 15.86 -3.88 -11.20
C LYS A 77 16.74 -2.75 -11.76
N LYS A 78 16.85 -1.63 -11.03
CA LYS A 78 17.73 -0.52 -11.41
C LYS A 78 19.21 -0.90 -11.38
N LYS A 79 19.63 -1.76 -10.45
CA LYS A 79 20.99 -2.30 -10.40
C LYS A 79 21.22 -3.29 -11.56
N GLU A 80 20.28 -4.20 -11.82
CA GLU A 80 20.39 -5.15 -12.94
C GLU A 80 20.47 -4.46 -14.30
N GLY A 81 19.70 -3.38 -14.51
CA GLY A 81 19.78 -2.58 -15.74
C GLY A 81 21.11 -1.83 -15.91
N LYS A 82 21.78 -1.45 -14.82
CA LYS A 82 23.10 -0.78 -14.86
C LYS A 82 24.27 -1.73 -15.12
N VAL A 83 24.12 -3.03 -14.85
CA VAL A 83 25.18 -4.03 -15.05
C VAL A 83 25.23 -4.53 -16.51
N LYS A 84 24.19 -4.22 -17.31
CA LYS A 84 24.09 -4.66 -18.72
C LYS A 84 24.50 -3.61 -19.76
N THR A 85 25.16 -2.52 -19.36
CA THR A 85 25.79 -1.54 -20.28
C THR A 85 27.29 -1.58 -20.07
#